data_AF-A0A918KDL2-F1
#
_entry.id   AF-A0A918KDL2-F1
#
_cell.length_a   1.000
_cell.length_b   1.000
_cell.length_c   1.000
_cell.angle_alpha   90.00
_cell.angle_beta   90.00
_cell.angle_gamma   90.00
#
_symmetry.space_group_name_H-M   'P 1'
#
loop_
_entity.id
_entity.type
_entity.pdbx_description
1 polymer ?
#
loop_
_entity_poly.entity_id
_entity_poly.type
_entity_poly.pdbx_seq_one_letter_code
_entity_poly.pdbx_strand_id
1 'polypeptide(L)'
;MTDKTCSECRTVFDCAAGGSTGCWCNDFPPVMAPDPSLSCVCPSCLAKTLRQRIRETCDTLDRTACLALARPYRDRKPLIEHLDYYLEDGNWVFTEWFHWKRGQCCGNACRHCPYSHEAVPES
;
A
#
# COMPACT_ATOMS: atom_id res chain seq x y z
N MET A 1 8.91 -12.61 22.81
CA MET A 1 7.76 -12.17 22.00
C MET A 1 7.14 -11.03 22.78
N THR A 2 7.30 -9.80 22.30
CA THR A 2 6.88 -8.63 23.07
C THR A 2 5.66 -8.07 22.36
N ASP A 3 4.50 -8.56 22.77
CA ASP A 3 3.21 -8.13 22.27
C ASP A 3 3.11 -6.60 22.37
N LYS A 4 2.83 -5.95 21.24
CA LYS A 4 2.63 -4.51 21.13
C LYS A 4 1.16 -4.24 20.91
N THR A 5 0.67 -3.14 21.47
CA THR A 5 -0.68 -2.65 21.22
C THR A 5 -0.64 -1.54 20.20
N CYS A 6 -1.43 -1.67 19.13
CA CYS A 6 -1.53 -0.64 18.10
C CYS A 6 -2.19 0.62 18.65
N SER A 7 -1.57 1.78 18.45
CA SER A 7 -2.13 3.09 18.86
C SER A 7 -3.43 3.46 18.15
N GLU A 8 -3.61 3.02 16.90
CA GLU A 8 -4.75 3.38 16.06
C GLU A 8 -5.99 2.50 16.31
N CYS A 9 -5.80 1.18 16.42
CA CYS A 9 -6.93 0.23 16.50
C CYS A 9 -6.95 -0.60 17.79
N ARG A 10 -5.95 -0.45 18.67
CA ARG A 10 -5.80 -1.20 19.93
C ARG A 10 -5.65 -2.72 19.77
N THR A 11 -5.47 -3.22 18.55
CA THR A 11 -5.16 -4.63 18.30
C THR A 11 -3.78 -4.97 18.82
N VAL A 12 -3.65 -6.15 19.43
CA VAL A 12 -2.36 -6.70 19.85
C VAL A 12 -1.68 -7.36 18.65
N PHE A 13 -0.41 -7.04 18.43
CA PHE A 13 0.38 -7.56 17.32
C PHE A 13 1.84 -7.76 17.73
N ASP A 14 2.56 -8.58 16.98
CA ASP A 14 4.02 -8.77 17.12
C ASP A 14 4.73 -8.13 15.90
N CYS A 15 5.80 -7.39 16.15
CA CYS A 15 6.57 -6.74 15.07
C CYS A 15 7.59 -7.69 14.40
N ALA A 16 7.68 -8.94 14.87
CA ALA A 16 8.64 -9.95 14.44
C ALA A 16 10.13 -9.50 14.50
N ALA A 17 10.41 -8.41 15.20
CA ALA A 17 11.76 -7.90 15.38
C ALA A 17 12.55 -8.86 16.29
N GLY A 18 13.41 -9.69 15.68
CA GLY A 18 14.24 -10.69 16.37
C GLY A 18 13.74 -12.14 16.26
N GLY A 19 12.69 -12.41 15.48
CA GLY A 19 12.26 -13.78 15.14
C GLY A 19 13.00 -14.38 13.93
N SER A 20 12.85 -15.68 13.68
CA SER A 20 13.44 -16.38 12.52
C SER A 20 12.85 -15.96 11.17
N THR A 21 11.71 -15.27 11.16
CA THR A 21 10.93 -14.94 9.96
C THR A 21 11.10 -13.49 9.45
N GLY A 22 11.95 -12.66 10.09
CA GLY A 22 12.17 -11.26 9.70
C GLY A 22 11.01 -10.30 10.01
N CYS A 23 11.24 -8.98 9.92
CA CYS A 23 10.20 -7.97 10.14
C CYS A 23 9.26 -7.86 8.94
N TRP A 24 7.95 -8.03 9.16
CA TRP A 24 6.93 -7.76 8.13
C TRP A 24 6.92 -6.29 7.67
N CYS A 25 7.47 -5.37 8.46
CA CYS A 25 7.56 -3.95 8.10
C CYS A 25 8.43 -3.71 6.85
N ASN A 26 9.39 -4.59 6.58
CA ASN A 26 10.19 -4.55 5.37
C ASN A 26 9.34 -4.85 4.12
N ASP A 27 8.14 -5.42 4.31
CA ASP A 27 7.15 -5.65 3.26
C ASP A 27 6.45 -4.41 2.73
N PHE A 28 6.66 -3.28 3.39
CA PHE A 28 6.07 -2.02 3.00
C PHE A 28 7.06 -1.15 2.22
N PRO A 29 6.57 -0.34 1.28
CA PRO A 29 7.41 0.64 0.61
C PRO A 29 7.87 1.71 1.62
N PRO A 30 9.13 2.18 1.57
CA PRO A 30 9.65 3.23 2.44
C PRO A 30 9.19 4.60 1.91
N VAL A 31 7.87 4.76 1.77
CA VAL A 31 7.24 6.05 1.42
C VAL A 31 7.17 6.95 2.68
N MET A 32 7.61 6.44 3.82
CA MET A 32 7.81 7.21 5.04
C MET A 32 9.30 7.47 5.28
N ALA A 33 9.65 8.71 5.60
CA ALA A 33 10.75 8.95 6.52
C ALA A 33 10.25 8.56 7.94
N PRO A 34 11.02 7.81 8.73
CA PRO A 34 10.63 7.50 10.10
C PRO A 34 10.58 8.80 10.90
N ASP A 35 9.38 9.20 11.32
CA ASP A 35 9.21 10.22 12.32
C ASP A 35 9.49 9.61 13.71
N PRO A 36 10.45 10.14 14.49
CA PRO A 36 10.82 9.57 15.78
C PRO A 36 9.74 9.70 16.86
N SER A 37 8.62 10.38 16.60
CA SER A 37 7.44 10.41 17.48
C SER A 37 6.41 9.32 17.18
N LEU A 38 6.64 8.47 16.15
CA LEU A 38 5.70 7.42 15.76
C LEU A 38 5.54 6.35 16.85
N SER A 39 4.28 6.21 17.29
CA SER A 39 3.82 5.12 18.14
C SER A 39 3.76 3.79 17.37
N CYS A 40 3.72 2.66 18.10
CA CYS A 40 3.63 1.33 17.49
C CYS A 40 2.29 1.14 16.75
N VAL A 41 2.34 0.80 15.45
CA VAL A 41 1.17 0.51 14.62
C VAL A 41 1.19 -0.91 14.07
N CYS A 42 0.03 -1.57 14.01
CA CYS A 42 -0.10 -2.92 13.45
C CYS A 42 0.00 -2.90 11.91
N PRO A 43 0.20 -4.06 11.25
CA PRO A 43 0.31 -4.15 9.79
C PRO A 43 -0.87 -3.51 9.05
N SER A 44 -2.11 -3.75 9.50
CA SER A 44 -3.31 -3.23 8.84
C SER A 44 -3.41 -1.71 8.93
N CYS A 45 -3.06 -1.11 10.07
CA CYS A 45 -3.04 0.33 10.23
C CYS A 45 -1.90 0.96 9.44
N LEU A 46 -0.71 0.35 9.43
CA LEU A 46 0.40 0.81 8.60
C LEU A 46 0.03 0.80 7.11
N ALA A 47 -0.59 -0.29 6.63
CA ALA A 47 -1.05 -0.42 5.24
C ALA A 47 -2.03 0.70 4.85
N LYS A 48 -3.01 1.00 5.71
CA LYS A 48 -3.98 2.09 5.51
C LYS A 48 -3.29 3.46 5.46
N THR A 49 -2.38 3.73 6.40
CA THR A 49 -1.61 4.99 6.44
C THR A 49 -0.74 5.17 5.20
N LEU A 50 -0.05 4.11 4.77
CA LEU A 50 0.78 4.15 3.58
C LEU A 50 -0.05 4.36 2.31
N ARG A 51 -1.19 3.69 2.18
CA ARG A 51 -2.11 3.91 1.05
C ARG A 51 -2.53 5.37 0.95
N GLN A 52 -2.89 6.00 2.07
CA GLN A 52 -3.27 7.41 2.09
C GLN A 52 -2.11 8.31 1.67
N ARG A 53 -0.92 8.10 2.25
CA ARG A 53 0.27 8.91 1.91
C ARG A 53 0.71 8.75 0.46
N ILE A 54 0.65 7.53 -0.08
CA ILE A 54 0.96 7.27 -1.50
C ILE A 54 0.03 8.06 -2.39
N ARG A 55 -1.27 8.06 -2.09
CA ARG A 55 -2.26 8.85 -2.82
C ARG A 55 -1.94 10.34 -2.75
N GLU A 56 -1.76 10.90 -1.55
CA GLU A 56 -1.42 12.32 -1.37
C GLU A 56 -0.11 12.71 -2.08
N THR A 57 0.88 11.83 -2.05
CA THR A 57 2.14 12.01 -2.77
C THR A 57 1.90 11.99 -4.27
N CYS A 58 1.09 11.07 -4.77
CA CYS A 58 0.81 10.95 -6.19
C CYS A 58 -0.18 11.98 -6.76
N ASP A 59 -0.99 12.58 -5.90
CA ASP A 59 -1.83 13.73 -6.24
C ASP A 59 -0.99 15.01 -6.44
N THR A 60 0.22 15.07 -5.85
CA THR A 60 1.11 16.26 -5.91
C THR A 60 2.29 16.12 -6.86
N LEU A 61 2.72 14.89 -7.17
CA LEU A 61 3.82 14.60 -8.09
C LEU A 61 3.33 14.37 -9.53
N ASP A 62 4.25 14.39 -10.49
CA ASP A 62 3.94 13.97 -11.86
C ASP A 62 3.88 12.43 -11.97
N ARG A 63 3.16 11.95 -12.99
CA ARG A 63 2.95 10.52 -13.27
C ARG A 63 4.26 9.71 -13.28
N THR A 64 5.34 10.28 -13.81
CA THR A 64 6.64 9.59 -13.93
C THR A 64 7.24 9.32 -12.56
N ALA A 65 7.13 10.30 -11.64
CA ALA A 65 7.61 10.15 -10.28
C ALA A 65 6.83 9.06 -9.52
N CYS A 66 5.51 8.99 -9.69
CA CYS A 66 4.69 7.92 -9.10
C CYS A 66 5.03 6.53 -9.65
N LEU A 67 5.25 6.43 -10.96
CA LEU A 67 5.73 5.19 -11.57
C LEU A 67 7.11 4.79 -11.02
N ALA A 68 8.01 5.74 -10.86
CA ALA A 68 9.34 5.48 -10.30
C ALA A 68 9.26 4.99 -8.84
N LEU A 69 8.35 5.56 -8.03
CA LEU A 69 8.09 5.12 -6.66
C LEU A 69 7.55 3.69 -6.59
N ALA A 70 6.66 3.31 -7.51
CA ALA A 70 6.02 2.00 -7.51
C ALA A 70 6.83 0.90 -8.20
N ARG A 71 7.73 1.26 -9.12
CA ARG A 71 8.53 0.32 -9.93
C ARG A 71 9.27 -0.75 -9.11
N PRO A 72 9.90 -0.46 -7.96
CA PRO A 72 10.58 -1.48 -7.15
C PRO A 72 9.63 -2.57 -6.59
N TYR A 73 8.33 -2.30 -6.54
CA TYR A 73 7.33 -3.17 -5.93
C TYR A 73 6.53 -4.00 -6.94
N ARG A 74 6.78 -3.85 -8.25
CA ARG A 74 6.00 -4.46 -9.33
C ARG A 74 5.75 -5.96 -9.16
N ASP A 75 6.80 -6.70 -8.81
CA ASP A 75 6.77 -8.16 -8.69
C ASP A 75 6.65 -8.65 -7.24
N ARG A 76 6.43 -7.72 -6.30
CA ARG A 76 6.36 -8.06 -4.88
C ARG A 76 5.13 -8.90 -4.57
N LYS A 77 5.38 -10.06 -3.96
CA LYS A 77 4.36 -10.97 -3.41
C LYS A 77 4.71 -11.33 -1.96
N PRO A 78 3.71 -11.60 -1.10
CA PRO A 78 2.27 -11.53 -1.38
C PRO A 78 1.76 -10.08 -1.54
N LEU A 79 0.54 -9.94 -2.07
CA LEU A 79 -0.14 -8.64 -2.07
C LEU A 79 -0.56 -8.28 -0.64
N ILE A 80 -0.44 -7.01 -0.29
CA ILE A 80 -0.73 -6.51 1.05
C ILE A 80 -2.15 -5.99 1.11
N GLU A 81 -2.98 -6.57 1.98
CA GLU A 81 -4.33 -6.06 2.23
C GLU A 81 -4.29 -4.64 2.81
N HIS A 82 -5.29 -3.83 2.46
CA HIS A 82 -5.43 -2.40 2.68
C HIS A 82 -4.43 -1.50 1.95
N LEU A 83 -3.33 -2.04 1.42
CA LEU A 83 -2.37 -1.30 0.60
C LEU A 83 -2.57 -1.58 -0.90
N ASP A 84 -2.57 -2.84 -1.32
CA ASP A 84 -2.73 -3.28 -2.71
C ASP A 84 -4.19 -3.57 -3.08
N TYR A 85 -4.96 -4.08 -2.12
CA TYR A 85 -6.36 -4.42 -2.30
C TYR A 85 -7.10 -4.34 -0.96
N TYR A 86 -8.42 -4.37 -0.99
CA TYR A 86 -9.25 -4.67 0.18
C TYR A 86 -10.47 -5.48 -0.27
N LEU A 87 -11.10 -6.18 0.69
CA LEU A 87 -12.36 -6.88 0.44
C LEU A 87 -13.54 -5.93 0.68
N GLU A 88 -14.44 -5.84 -0.30
CA GLU A 88 -15.70 -5.11 -0.23
C GLU A 88 -16.81 -6.07 -0.69
N ASP A 89 -17.73 -6.44 0.21
CA ASP A 89 -18.79 -7.43 -0.05
C ASP A 89 -18.29 -8.78 -0.61
N GLY A 90 -17.14 -9.24 -0.12
CA GLY A 90 -16.48 -10.48 -0.58
C GLY A 90 -15.74 -10.35 -1.92
N ASN A 91 -15.75 -9.17 -2.54
CA ASN A 91 -15.06 -8.90 -3.80
C ASN A 91 -13.70 -8.23 -3.54
N TRP A 92 -12.72 -8.56 -4.38
CA TRP A 92 -11.40 -7.95 -4.36
C TRP A 92 -11.42 -6.59 -5.04
N VAL A 93 -11.18 -5.53 -4.27
CA VAL A 93 -11.07 -4.17 -4.79
C VAL A 93 -9.60 -3.75 -4.76
N PHE A 94 -8.97 -3.71 -5.93
CA PHE A 94 -7.58 -3.25 -6.06
C PHE A 94 -7.47 -1.74 -5.89
N THR A 95 -6.45 -1.31 -5.18
CA THR A 95 -6.18 0.10 -4.88
C THR A 95 -5.36 0.75 -5.99
N GLU A 96 -5.25 2.07 -5.90
CA GLU A 96 -4.38 2.87 -6.76
C GLU A 96 -2.93 2.39 -6.76
N TRP A 97 -2.38 2.04 -5.58
CA TRP A 97 -1.01 1.55 -5.46
C TRP A 97 -0.78 0.26 -6.26
N PHE A 98 -1.73 -0.68 -6.24
CA PHE A 98 -1.64 -1.88 -7.07
C PHE A 98 -1.61 -1.54 -8.57
N HIS A 99 -2.38 -0.55 -9.00
CA HIS A 99 -2.33 -0.07 -10.37
C HIS A 99 -1.02 0.66 -10.70
N TRP A 100 -0.47 1.46 -9.79
CA TRP A 100 0.86 2.05 -9.95
C TRP A 100 1.96 1.00 -10.11
N LYS A 101 1.93 -0.07 -9.29
CA LYS A 101 2.87 -1.21 -9.40
C LYS A 101 2.76 -1.90 -10.76
N ARG A 102 1.56 -1.97 -11.34
CA ARG A 102 1.33 -2.53 -12.68
C ARG A 102 2.04 -1.72 -13.77
N GLY A 103 2.12 -0.41 -13.58
CA GLY A 103 2.85 0.52 -14.44
C GLY A 103 2.08 1.06 -15.64
N GLN A 104 0.85 0.59 -15.90
CA GLN A 104 0.02 1.02 -17.03
C GLN A 104 -1.48 0.80 -16.78
N CYS A 105 -2.31 1.57 -17.50
CA CYS A 105 -3.76 1.36 -17.55
C CYS A 105 -4.09 0.02 -18.20
N CYS A 106 -5.08 -0.70 -17.68
CA CYS A 106 -5.45 -2.04 -18.17
C CYS A 106 -6.73 -2.08 -19.01
N GLY A 107 -7.39 -0.94 -19.24
CA GLY A 107 -8.59 -0.84 -20.07
C GLY A 107 -9.90 -1.35 -19.46
N ASN A 108 -9.88 -1.88 -18.23
CA ASN A 108 -11.06 -2.47 -17.59
C ASN A 108 -11.88 -1.48 -16.72
N ALA A 109 -11.78 -0.17 -16.96
CA ALA A 109 -12.51 0.86 -16.20
C ALA A 109 -12.43 0.71 -14.67
N CYS A 110 -11.24 0.38 -14.13
CA CYS A 110 -11.06 0.08 -12.70
C CYS A 110 -11.41 1.30 -11.81
N ARG A 111 -12.08 1.05 -10.68
CA ARG A 111 -12.53 2.09 -9.72
C ARG A 111 -11.40 3.00 -9.23
N HIS A 112 -10.21 2.45 -8.97
CA HIS A 112 -9.07 3.18 -8.42
C HIS A 112 -7.95 3.37 -9.46
N CYS A 113 -8.30 3.63 -10.73
CA CYS A 113 -7.31 3.78 -11.81
C CYS A 113 -6.56 5.12 -11.70
N PRO A 114 -5.22 5.12 -11.51
CA PRO A 114 -4.42 6.36 -11.47
C PRO A 114 -4.13 6.95 -12.87
N TYR A 115 -4.49 6.24 -13.93
CA TYR A 115 -4.12 6.59 -15.32
C TYR A 115 -5.27 7.25 -16.09
N SER A 116 -6.22 7.87 -15.38
CA SER A 116 -7.38 8.54 -15.97
C SER A 116 -8.11 7.72 -17.03
N HIS A 117 -8.17 6.39 -16.84
CA HIS A 117 -8.80 5.45 -17.76
C HIS A 117 -8.33 5.52 -19.22
N GLU A 118 -7.09 5.96 -19.49
CA GLU A 118 -6.57 6.21 -20.85
C GLU A 118 -6.67 5.04 -21.86
N ALA A 119 -6.71 3.79 -21.37
CA ALA A 119 -6.78 2.59 -22.20
C ALA A 119 -8.18 1.95 -22.25
N VAL A 120 -9.19 2.61 -21.66
CA VAL A 120 -10.58 2.13 -21.71
C VAL A 120 -11.15 2.50 -23.09
N PRO A 121 -11.65 1.52 -23.88
CA PRO A 121 -12.26 1.82 -25.17
C PRO A 121 -13.49 2.74 -25.02
N GLU A 122 -13.61 3.71 -25.91
CA GLU A 122 -14.84 4.50 -26.04
C GLU A 122 -15.97 3.58 -26.53
N SER A 123 -17.11 3.63 -25.84
CA SER A 123 -18.30 2.80 -26.09
C SER A 123 -19.14 3.27 -27.26
#